data_AF-A0A433D3K7-F1
#
_entry.id   AF-A0A433D3K7-F1
#
_cell.length_a   1.000
_cell.length_b   1.000
_cell.length_c   1.000
_cell.angle_alpha   90.00
_cell.angle_beta   90.00
_cell.angle_gamma   90.00
#
_symmetry.space_group_name_H-M   'P 1'
#
loop_
_entity.id
_entity.type
_entity.pdbx_description
1 polymer ?
#
loop_
_entity_poly.entity_id
_entity_poly.type
_entity_poly.pdbx_seq_one_letter_code
_entity_poly.pdbx_strand_id
1 'polypeptide(L)'
;MINNITFNVNGRRWQTTRETVSNYPGTVLYRLINDPRFVGQELTINRDGDLFKYVLGFYRNKGVICVPPCVGGATVQNELVAYGFDGNKIVVTLENEHRLATVFLAP
;
A
#
# COMPACT_ATOMS: atom_id res chain seq x y z
N MET A 1 15.44 16.20 -8.55
CA MET A 1 14.10 15.59 -8.57
C MET A 1 13.52 15.60 -7.17
N ILE A 2 12.22 15.84 -7.01
CA ILE A 2 11.56 15.73 -5.70
C ILE A 2 11.48 14.25 -5.33
N ASN A 3 12.19 13.85 -4.28
CA ASN A 3 12.21 12.45 -3.83
C ASN A 3 10.95 12.10 -3.02
N ASN A 4 10.40 13.07 -2.29
CA ASN A 4 9.25 12.88 -1.42
C ASN A 4 7.93 13.13 -2.16
N ILE A 5 6.94 12.27 -1.92
CA ILE A 5 5.60 12.37 -2.48
C ILE A 5 4.60 12.27 -1.35
N THR A 6 3.56 13.10 -1.42
CA THR A 6 2.40 13.02 -0.52
C THR A 6 1.23 12.38 -1.25
N PHE A 7 0.64 11.35 -0.66
CA PHE A 7 -0.65 10.79 -1.07
C PHE A 7 -1.72 11.27 -0.10
N ASN A 8 -2.71 11.99 -0.61
CA ASN A 8 -3.89 12.43 0.14
C ASN A 8 -5.04 11.46 -0.15
N VAL A 9 -5.26 10.52 0.76
CA VAL A 9 -6.26 9.47 0.62
C VAL A 9 -7.49 9.86 1.42
N ASN A 10 -8.49 10.40 0.72
CA ASN A 10 -9.73 10.93 1.29
C ASN A 10 -9.52 11.84 2.53
N GLY A 11 -8.58 12.79 2.43
CA GLY A 11 -8.26 13.75 3.49
C GLY A 11 -7.11 13.32 4.42
N ARG A 12 -6.69 12.06 4.39
CA ARG A 12 -5.53 11.57 5.16
C ARG A 12 -4.25 11.65 4.34
N ARG A 13 -3.26 12.38 4.84
CA ARG A 13 -1.97 12.56 4.17
C ARG A 13 -0.95 11.52 4.59
N TRP A 14 -0.32 10.92 3.59
CA TRP A 14 0.72 9.91 3.74
C TRP A 14 1.94 10.30 2.92
N GLN A 15 3.13 10.24 3.52
CA GLN A 15 4.37 10.61 2.84
C GLN A 15 5.27 9.40 2.62
N THR A 16 5.91 9.37 1.45
CA THR A 16 6.90 8.35 1.07
C THR A 16 7.84 8.87 -0.01
N THR A 17 8.75 8.01 -0.49
CA THR A 17 9.68 8.32 -1.57
C THR A 17 9.26 7.70 -2.90
N ARG A 18 9.68 8.32 -4.01
CA ARG A 18 9.56 7.71 -5.35
C ARG A 18 10.20 6.33 -5.40
N GLU A 19 11.35 6.17 -4.76
CA GLU A 19 12.07 4.90 -4.66
C GLU A 19 11.21 3.81 -4.00
N THR A 20 10.55 4.11 -2.88
CA THR A 20 9.67 3.17 -2.17
C THR A 20 8.57 2.63 -3.09
N VAL A 21 7.95 3.51 -3.87
CA VAL A 21 6.88 3.15 -4.81
C VAL A 21 7.43 2.39 -6.02
N SER A 22 8.66 2.71 -6.45
CA SER A 22 9.32 2.10 -7.63
C SER A 22 9.65 0.61 -7.46
N ASN A 23 9.63 0.10 -6.23
CA ASN A 23 9.75 -1.34 -5.97
C ASN A 23 8.62 -2.18 -6.61
N TYR A 24 7.48 -1.57 -6.95
CA TYR A 24 6.33 -2.26 -7.53
C TYR A 24 5.81 -1.51 -8.76
N PRO A 25 6.44 -1.68 -9.94
CA PRO A 25 6.09 -0.90 -11.14
C PRO A 25 4.69 -1.19 -11.71
N GLY A 26 4.06 -2.30 -11.32
CA GLY A 26 2.72 -2.67 -11.79
C GLY A 26 1.56 -1.95 -11.10
N THR A 27 1.82 -1.18 -10.06
CA THR A 27 0.77 -0.66 -9.17
C THR A 27 0.19 0.67 -9.63
N VAL A 28 -0.97 1.03 -9.07
CA VAL A 28 -1.62 2.33 -9.29
C VAL A 28 -0.73 3.48 -8.84
N LEU A 29 -0.09 3.36 -7.66
CA LEU A 29 0.76 4.44 -7.16
C LEU A 29 1.96 4.68 -8.07
N TYR A 30 2.59 3.61 -8.58
CA TYR A 30 3.70 3.75 -9.53
C TYR A 30 3.29 4.51 -10.78
N ARG A 31 2.14 4.17 -11.36
CA ARG A 31 1.60 4.87 -12.52
C ARG A 31 1.33 6.34 -12.23
N LEU A 32 0.74 6.66 -11.08
CA LEU A 32 0.42 8.04 -10.70
C LEU A 32 1.68 8.92 -10.54
N ILE A 33 2.73 8.42 -9.89
CA ILE A 33 3.94 9.22 -9.64
C ILE A 33 4.80 9.42 -10.89
N ASN A 34 4.61 8.57 -11.91
CA ASN A 34 5.30 8.62 -13.20
C ASN A 34 4.43 9.21 -14.31
N ASP A 35 3.20 9.64 -14.02
CA ASP A 35 2.36 10.34 -14.98
C ASP A 35 3.00 11.71 -15.30
N PRO A 36 3.35 12.00 -16.57
CA PRO A 36 3.98 13.26 -16.94
C PRO A 36 3.08 14.48 -16.70
N ARG A 37 1.76 14.28 -16.52
CA ARG A 37 0.79 15.34 -16.19
C ARG A 37 0.79 15.69 -14.71
N PHE A 38 1.48 14.92 -13.87
CA PHE A 38 1.61 15.22 -12.45
C PHE A 38 2.65 16.34 -12.23
N VAL A 39 2.15 17.55 -12.02
CA VAL A 39 2.97 18.76 -11.78
C VAL A 39 3.03 19.14 -10.28
N GLY A 40 2.45 18.31 -9.40
CA GLY A 40 2.29 18.59 -7.98
C GLY A 40 3.26 17.88 -7.05
N GLN A 41 3.08 18.08 -5.74
CA GLN A 41 3.74 17.30 -4.67
C GLN A 41 2.75 16.39 -3.92
N GLU A 42 1.45 16.59 -4.13
CA GLU A 42 0.36 15.85 -3.47
C GLU A 42 -0.55 15.20 -4.54
N LEU A 43 -0.80 13.89 -4.38
CA LEU A 43 -1.71 13.10 -5.20
C LEU A 43 -2.95 12.74 -4.40
N THR A 44 -4.12 13.18 -4.86
CA THR A 44 -5.40 12.84 -4.23
C THR A 44 -5.91 11.48 -4.72
N ILE A 45 -6.32 10.63 -3.78
CA ILE A 45 -6.84 9.29 -4.06
C ILE A 45 -8.18 9.15 -3.33
N ASN A 46 -9.23 8.82 -4.08
CA ASN A 46 -10.56 8.56 -3.53
C ASN A 46 -10.68 7.08 -3.09
N ARG A 47 -10.11 6.76 -1.92
CA ARG A 47 -10.10 5.42 -1.31
C ARG A 47 -10.13 5.51 0.21
N ASP A 48 -10.14 4.35 0.87
CA ASP A 48 -10.09 4.27 2.32
C ASP A 48 -8.72 4.74 2.85
N GLY A 49 -8.71 5.89 3.52
CA GLY A 49 -7.51 6.47 4.08
C GLY A 49 -6.97 5.73 5.31
N ASP A 50 -7.81 4.96 6.02
CA ASP A 50 -7.41 4.19 7.21
C ASP A 50 -6.73 2.87 6.82
N LEU A 51 -7.16 2.25 5.73
CA LEU A 51 -6.52 1.05 5.18
C LEU A 51 -5.22 1.37 4.42
N PHE A 52 -5.03 2.61 3.96
CA PHE A 52 -3.84 2.99 3.19
C PHE A 52 -2.50 2.76 3.92
N LYS A 53 -2.49 2.76 5.26
CA LYS A 53 -1.29 2.41 6.03
C LYS A 53 -0.74 1.02 5.69
N TYR A 54 -1.61 0.07 5.37
CA TYR A 54 -1.24 -1.29 4.99
C TYR A 54 -0.70 -1.34 3.56
N VAL A 55 -1.31 -0.59 2.65
CA VAL A 55 -0.82 -0.40 1.28
C VAL A 55 0.61 0.13 1.34
N LEU A 56 0.84 1.22 2.08
CA LEU A 56 2.16 1.82 2.19
C LEU A 56 3.16 0.94 2.96
N GLY A 57 2.70 0.21 3.98
CA GLY A 57 3.50 -0.80 4.67
C GLY A 57 4.00 -1.88 3.71
N PHE A 58 3.15 -2.34 2.79
CA PHE A 58 3.50 -3.36 1.80
C PHE A 58 4.64 -2.91 0.88
N TYR A 59 4.61 -1.65 0.43
CA TYR A 59 5.73 -1.04 -0.31
C TYR A 59 7.03 -1.03 0.51
N ARG A 60 6.96 -0.54 1.75
CA ARG A 60 8.12 -0.33 2.63
C ARG A 60 8.79 -1.62 3.06
N ASN A 61 7.99 -2.65 3.29
CA ASN A 61 8.43 -3.91 3.89
C ASN A 61 8.54 -5.04 2.86
N LYS A 62 8.65 -4.71 1.57
CA LYS A 62 8.87 -5.68 0.49
C LYS A 62 7.83 -6.82 0.48
N GLY A 63 6.57 -6.46 0.69
CA GLY A 63 5.43 -7.36 0.58
C GLY A 63 4.87 -7.81 1.92
N VAL A 64 5.61 -7.59 3.02
CA VAL A 64 5.23 -8.08 4.34
C VAL A 64 4.53 -6.99 5.16
N ILE A 65 3.33 -7.26 5.66
CA ILE A 65 2.65 -6.38 6.62
C ILE A 65 2.10 -7.21 7.79
N CYS A 66 1.65 -6.54 8.84
CA CYS A 66 0.93 -7.16 9.95
C CYS A 66 -0.44 -6.50 10.04
N VAL A 67 -1.51 -7.30 10.07
CA VAL A 67 -2.89 -6.82 10.14
C VAL A 67 -3.51 -7.28 11.45
N PRO A 68 -4.04 -6.36 12.29
CA PRO A 68 -4.80 -6.74 13.47
C PRO A 68 -6.05 -7.55 13.11
N PRO A 69 -6.43 -8.57 13.91
CA PRO A 69 -7.60 -9.41 13.64
C PRO A 69 -8.90 -8.62 13.43
N CYS A 70 -9.09 -7.51 14.17
CA CYS A 70 -10.28 -6.67 14.07
C CYS A 70 -10.44 -5.93 12.74
N VAL A 71 -9.38 -5.80 11.93
CA VAL A 71 -9.43 -5.17 10.60
C VAL A 71 -9.78 -6.20 9.52
N GLY A 72 -9.35 -7.45 9.71
CA GLY A 72 -9.55 -8.56 8.77
C GLY A 72 -8.53 -8.56 7.63
N GLY A 73 -7.84 -9.68 7.45
CA GLY A 73 -6.86 -9.86 6.38
C GLY A 73 -7.46 -9.72 4.98
N ALA A 74 -8.69 -10.22 4.77
CA ALA A 74 -9.40 -10.12 3.50
C ALA A 74 -9.72 -8.66 3.10
N THR A 75 -10.09 -7.81 4.07
CA THR A 75 -10.32 -6.38 3.85
C THR A 75 -9.06 -5.71 3.33
N VAL A 76 -7.91 -5.98 3.97
CA VAL A 76 -6.61 -5.43 3.55
C VAL A 76 -6.16 -6.00 2.21
N GLN A 77 -6.38 -7.28 1.95
CA GLN A 77 -6.09 -7.89 0.65
C GLN A 77 -6.88 -7.23 -0.48
N ASN A 78 -8.19 -7.00 -0.29
CA ASN A 78 -9.02 -6.29 -1.27
C ASN A 78 -8.50 -4.87 -1.53
N GLU A 79 -8.02 -4.18 -0.48
CA GLU A 79 -7.37 -2.88 -0.61
C GLU A 79 -6.11 -2.96 -1.49
N LEU A 80 -5.22 -3.91 -1.22
CA LEU A 80 -3.99 -4.11 -1.99
C LEU A 80 -4.30 -4.41 -3.47
N VAL A 81 -5.29 -5.26 -3.74
CA VAL A 81 -5.74 -5.54 -5.12
C VAL A 81 -6.25 -4.27 -5.81
N ALA A 82 -7.00 -3.42 -5.10
CA ALA A 82 -7.47 -2.14 -5.65
C ALA A 82 -6.32 -1.18 -6.02
N TYR A 83 -5.16 -1.29 -5.36
CA TYR A 83 -3.95 -0.56 -5.73
C TYR A 83 -3.09 -1.27 -6.79
N GLY A 84 -3.57 -2.38 -7.35
CA GLY A 84 -2.91 -3.10 -8.45
C GLY A 84 -1.84 -4.09 -8.01
N PHE A 85 -1.85 -4.52 -6.74
CA PHE A 85 -1.08 -5.70 -6.33
C PHE A 85 -1.79 -6.97 -6.79
N ASP A 86 -1.02 -8.02 -7.10
CA ASP A 86 -1.56 -9.31 -7.53
C ASP A 86 -2.09 -10.10 -6.33
N GLY A 87 -3.41 -10.31 -6.28
CA GLY A 87 -4.08 -11.03 -5.21
C GLY A 87 -3.62 -12.47 -5.02
N ASN A 88 -3.09 -13.13 -6.07
CA ASN A 88 -2.59 -14.51 -5.99
C ASN A 88 -1.23 -14.59 -5.31
N LYS A 89 -0.53 -13.46 -5.25
CA LYS A 89 0.79 -13.27 -4.66
C LYS A 89 0.71 -12.75 -3.23
N ILE A 90 -0.47 -12.79 -2.63
CA ILE A 90 -0.75 -12.18 -1.34
C ILE A 90 -1.14 -13.32 -0.39
N VAL A 91 -0.17 -13.80 0.38
CA VAL A 91 -0.37 -14.87 1.38
C VAL A 91 -1.00 -14.30 2.64
N VAL A 92 -2.08 -14.88 3.15
CA VAL A 92 -2.73 -14.41 4.39
C VAL A 92 -2.43 -15.41 5.49
N THR A 93 -1.52 -15.08 6.41
CA THR A 93 -1.31 -15.92 7.59
C THR A 93 -2.22 -15.45 8.74
N LEU A 94 -2.96 -16.35 9.35
CA LEU A 94 -3.69 -16.10 10.59
C LEU A 94 -2.84 -16.69 11.73
N GLU A 95 -2.23 -15.85 12.57
CA GLU A 95 -1.57 -16.34 13.78
C GLU A 95 -2.59 -16.52 14.91
N ASN A 96 -2.54 -17.69 15.55
CA ASN A 96 -3.30 -18.00 16.76
C ASN A 96 -2.68 -17.27 17.98
N GLU A 97 -3.53 -16.46 18.60
CA GLU A 97 -3.56 -15.91 19.98
C GLU A 97 -2.32 -15.30 20.65
N HIS A 98 -1.08 -15.41 20.16
CA HIS A 98 0.09 -14.88 20.89
C HIS A 98 1.10 -14.04 20.11
N ARG A 99 0.97 -13.91 18.79
CA ARG A 99 1.67 -12.91 17.97
C ARG A 99 0.73 -12.47 16.85
N LEU A 100 0.74 -11.18 16.50
CA LEU A 100 -0.23 -10.57 15.58
C LEU A 100 0.48 -10.22 14.27
N ALA A 101 0.52 -11.14 13.30
CA ALA A 101 1.05 -10.83 11.98
C ALA A 101 0.36 -11.64 10.85
N THR A 102 -0.45 -10.96 10.02
CA THR A 102 -0.81 -11.47 8.69
C THR A 102 0.28 -11.14 7.69
N VAL A 103 1.27 -12.01 7.60
CA VAL A 103 2.38 -11.88 6.65
C VAL A 103 1.91 -12.21 5.24
N PHE A 104 1.96 -11.20 4.38
CA PHE A 104 1.85 -11.35 2.93
C PHE A 104 3.25 -11.51 2.32
N LEU A 105 3.39 -12.42 1.37
CA LEU A 105 4.67 -12.73 0.73
C LEU A 105 4.53 -12.46 -0.76
N ALA A 106 5.19 -11.40 -1.26
CA ALA A 106 5.31 -11.19 -2.69
C ALA A 106 6.32 -12.20 -3.30
N PRO A 107 6.03 -12.82 -4.45
CA PRO A 107 6.98 -13.48 -5.32
C PRO A 107 7.52 -12.54 -6.41
#